data_AF-A0A2S6F094-F1
#
_entry.id   AF-A0A2S6F094-F1
#
_cell.length_a   1.000
_cell.length_b   1.000
_cell.length_c   1.000
_cell.angle_alpha   90.00
_cell.angle_beta   90.00
_cell.angle_gamma   90.00
#
_symmetry.space_group_name_H-M   'P 1'
#
loop_
_entity.id
_entity.type
_entity.pdbx_description
1 polymer ?
#
loop_
_entity_poly.entity_id
_entity_poly.type
_entity_poly.pdbx_seq_one_letter_code
_entity_poly.pdbx_strand_id
1 'polypeptide(L)'
;MINPIEYHPKGDKVNSDYFNEYKTKIYERRLSSGLEDLYGDMCGVVVQVQTGDAIPYIKELYSMTPYRYSRSYISDTHKIYCLLNTKNSPAFLVLEPLDPNFKDDITRLNKMYPNSRAKFNARYVGEIYKCKDKDETRNILVSHDFNFHNPDMTENKFYCNKHIHFTRLSDFTYNCVGYTDDNIYDFDCLELGQRFYLTKEQEAMLDAKDQESRDNGIKDLIKGIDHMATRILAGEREDAILEFLCLSKYYFWGAYNIYDMNSSTNVNRNPHGHDIKSPAKVFTANNTPFMVNSFENLPMPTETFVRNYGRRMHHIAYEVKDGDHSSGKKNIDFVVETLRDQLNIEFLAKVFGACEDSPDLKQIFSKHSVYSILITEYVERCHNFDGFFTKENVAALTEAASLDETTKQQHKKASIIGD
;
A
#
# COMPACT_ATOMS: atom_id res chain seq x y z
N MET A 1 13.96 -13.08 16.23
CA MET A 1 12.79 -12.20 16.10
C MET A 1 12.96 -11.03 17.05
N ILE A 2 12.51 -9.84 16.65
CA ILE A 2 12.60 -8.62 17.45
C ILE A 2 11.52 -8.64 18.54
N ASN A 3 11.86 -8.22 19.76
CA ASN A 3 10.90 -7.99 20.84
C ASN A 3 10.40 -6.53 20.77
N PRO A 4 9.12 -6.27 20.44
CA PRO A 4 8.60 -4.91 20.31
C PRO A 4 8.70 -4.05 21.57
N ILE A 5 8.68 -4.66 22.76
CA ILE A 5 8.69 -3.95 24.05
C ILE A 5 10.10 -3.42 24.38
N GLU A 6 11.14 -4.17 24.02
CA GLU A 6 12.55 -3.80 24.28
C GLU A 6 13.17 -3.01 23.12
N TYR A 7 12.47 -2.94 21.99
CA TYR A 7 12.96 -2.29 20.79
C TYR A 7 12.95 -0.77 20.91
N HIS A 8 14.08 -0.15 20.55
CA HIS A 8 14.23 1.30 20.53
C HIS A 8 14.00 1.81 19.10
N PRO A 9 12.95 2.64 18.86
CA PRO A 9 12.68 3.18 17.53
C PRO A 9 13.84 3.97 16.95
N LYS A 10 14.11 3.77 15.65
CA LYS A 10 15.14 4.50 14.90
C LYS A 10 14.62 5.85 14.39
N GLY A 11 15.55 6.71 13.99
CA GLY A 11 15.27 8.00 13.34
C GLY A 11 15.25 9.20 14.29
N ASP A 12 14.95 10.37 13.75
CA ASP A 12 15.12 11.66 14.43
C ASP A 12 13.80 12.37 14.75
N LYS A 13 12.65 11.79 14.36
CA LYS A 13 11.36 12.33 14.76
C LYS A 13 11.09 11.98 16.22
N VAL A 14 10.83 13.01 17.02
CA VAL A 14 10.26 12.86 18.35
C VAL A 14 8.74 12.64 18.23
N ASN A 15 8.25 11.55 18.80
CA ASN A 15 6.81 11.30 18.95
C ASN A 15 6.31 11.86 20.27
N SER A 16 5.01 12.11 20.38
CA SER A 16 4.41 12.59 21.63
C SER A 16 4.56 11.58 22.77
N ASP A 17 4.47 12.07 24.01
CA ASP A 17 4.43 11.20 25.20
C ASP A 17 3.22 10.26 25.15
N TYR A 18 2.07 10.75 24.67
CA TYR A 18 0.87 9.96 24.40
C TYR A 18 1.19 8.77 23.49
N PHE A 19 1.83 9.00 22.34
CA PHE A 19 2.17 7.92 21.42
C PHE A 19 3.10 6.89 22.07
N ASN A 20 4.15 7.35 22.76
CA ASN A 20 5.11 6.44 23.38
C ASN A 20 4.48 5.59 24.48
N GLU A 21 3.62 6.19 25.30
CA GLU A 21 2.88 5.48 26.36
C GLU A 21 1.94 4.41 25.75
N TYR A 22 1.08 4.80 24.81
CA TYR A 22 0.07 3.89 24.28
C TYR A 22 0.66 2.83 23.35
N LYS A 23 1.74 3.13 22.62
CA LYS A 23 2.48 2.13 21.84
C LYS A 23 2.91 0.95 22.73
N THR A 24 3.50 1.23 23.89
CA THR A 24 3.94 0.18 24.83
C THR A 24 2.75 -0.57 25.41
N LYS A 25 1.70 0.14 25.85
CA LYS A 25 0.47 -0.47 26.37
C LYS A 25 -0.21 -1.38 25.35
N ILE A 26 -0.17 -1.03 24.06
CA ILE A 26 -0.72 -1.88 22.99
C ILE A 26 0.06 -3.18 22.91
N TYR A 27 1.40 -3.15 22.94
CA TYR A 27 2.21 -4.38 22.90
C TYR A 27 1.93 -5.27 24.12
N GLU A 28 1.82 -4.69 25.31
CA GLU A 28 1.43 -5.42 26.53
C GLU A 28 0.00 -5.98 26.43
N ARG A 29 -0.95 -5.23 25.88
CA ARG A 29 -2.33 -5.68 25.68
C ARG A 29 -2.42 -6.83 24.68
N ARG A 30 -1.62 -6.82 23.60
CA ARG A 30 -1.58 -7.95 22.65
C ARG A 30 -1.11 -9.24 23.30
N LEU A 31 -0.12 -9.15 24.19
CA LEU A 31 0.36 -10.29 24.96
C LEU A 31 -0.70 -10.79 25.94
N SER A 32 -1.27 -9.89 26.77
CA SER A 32 -2.21 -10.28 27.82
C SER A 32 -3.57 -10.76 27.29
N SER A 33 -3.99 -10.28 26.12
CA SER A 33 -5.21 -10.73 25.45
C SER A 33 -5.02 -11.97 24.56
N GLY A 34 -3.77 -12.40 24.32
CA GLY A 34 -3.46 -13.53 23.43
C GLY A 34 -3.40 -13.19 21.93
N LEU A 35 -3.69 -11.95 21.52
CA LEU A 35 -3.59 -11.52 20.11
C LEU A 35 -2.19 -11.71 19.53
N GLU A 36 -1.13 -11.50 20.32
CA GLU A 36 0.26 -11.65 19.85
C GLU A 36 0.54 -13.07 19.33
N ASP A 37 -0.09 -14.08 19.94
CA ASP A 37 0.00 -15.48 19.53
C ASP A 37 -0.91 -15.83 18.36
N LEU A 38 -2.05 -15.15 18.22
CA LEU A 38 -3.00 -15.37 17.13
C LEU A 38 -2.53 -14.74 15.82
N TYR A 39 -1.94 -13.54 15.88
CA TYR A 39 -1.50 -12.82 14.70
C TYR A 39 -0.34 -13.53 13.98
N GLY A 40 -0.47 -13.58 12.66
CA GLY A 40 0.54 -14.06 11.73
C GLY A 40 0.90 -13.00 10.70
N ASP A 41 1.49 -13.49 9.60
CA ASP A 41 2.03 -12.64 8.54
C ASP A 41 0.95 -12.09 7.64
N MET A 42 1.21 -10.93 7.02
CA MET A 42 0.38 -10.44 5.93
C MET A 42 0.39 -11.47 4.80
N CYS A 43 -0.78 -11.83 4.30
CA CYS A 43 -0.94 -12.87 3.30
C CYS A 43 -1.77 -12.43 2.10
N GLY A 44 -2.42 -11.27 2.14
CA GLY A 44 -3.12 -10.71 0.98
C GLY A 44 -3.14 -9.17 0.97
N VAL A 45 -3.24 -8.61 -0.23
CA VAL A 45 -3.56 -7.21 -0.49
C VAL A 45 -4.80 -7.13 -1.37
N VAL A 46 -5.66 -6.15 -1.11
CA VAL A 46 -6.95 -6.01 -1.80
C VAL A 46 -7.03 -4.63 -2.43
N VAL A 47 -7.21 -4.60 -3.74
CA VAL A 47 -7.42 -3.37 -4.51
C VAL A 47 -8.75 -3.48 -5.25
N GLN A 48 -9.58 -2.45 -5.14
CA GLN A 48 -10.80 -2.32 -5.92
C GLN A 48 -10.56 -1.36 -7.08
N VAL A 49 -11.16 -1.64 -8.23
CA VAL A 49 -11.13 -0.79 -9.42
C VAL A 49 -12.56 -0.45 -9.89
N GLN A 50 -12.67 0.44 -10.88
CA GLN A 50 -13.96 0.72 -11.51
C GLN A 50 -14.46 -0.50 -12.30
N THR A 51 -15.79 -0.64 -12.43
CA THR A 51 -16.40 -1.60 -13.35
C THR A 51 -15.83 -1.41 -14.76
N GLY A 52 -15.24 -2.46 -15.34
CA GLY A 52 -14.61 -2.47 -16.65
C GLY A 52 -13.09 -2.30 -16.63
N ASP A 53 -12.49 -1.93 -15.50
CA ASP A 53 -11.07 -1.63 -15.39
C ASP A 53 -10.20 -2.82 -14.95
N ALA A 54 -10.78 -3.96 -14.53
CA ALA A 54 -9.97 -5.03 -13.94
C ALA A 54 -8.95 -5.65 -14.89
N ILE A 55 -9.37 -6.03 -16.10
CA ILE A 55 -8.47 -6.65 -17.07
C ILE A 55 -7.37 -5.68 -17.54
N PRO A 56 -7.67 -4.41 -17.88
CA PRO A 56 -6.65 -3.40 -18.11
C PRO A 56 -5.68 -3.21 -16.92
N TYR A 57 -6.19 -3.20 -15.68
CA TYR A 57 -5.34 -3.08 -14.50
C TYR A 57 -4.44 -4.29 -14.27
N ILE A 58 -4.96 -5.51 -14.48
CA ILE A 58 -4.16 -6.74 -14.40
C ILE A 58 -3.06 -6.73 -15.46
N LYS A 59 -3.33 -6.21 -16.66
CA LYS A 59 -2.32 -6.03 -17.71
C LYS A 59 -1.22 -5.03 -17.29
N GLU A 60 -1.59 -3.93 -16.62
CA GLU A 60 -0.64 -2.98 -16.02
C GLU A 60 0.22 -3.68 -14.96
N LEU A 61 -0.39 -4.47 -14.05
CA LEU A 61 0.32 -5.27 -13.05
C LEU A 61 1.30 -6.28 -13.67
N TYR A 62 0.96 -6.91 -14.80
CA TYR A 62 1.88 -7.81 -15.51
C TYR A 62 3.12 -7.10 -16.04
N SER A 63 2.97 -5.84 -16.42
CA SER A 63 4.03 -5.03 -17.00
C SER A 63 4.94 -4.45 -15.92
N MET A 64 4.38 -4.09 -14.76
CA MET A 64 5.05 -3.32 -13.71
C MET A 64 5.40 -4.14 -12.46
N THR A 65 4.91 -5.37 -12.33
CA THR A 65 5.05 -6.16 -11.09
C THR A 65 5.28 -7.64 -11.40
N PRO A 66 5.70 -8.46 -10.41
CA PRO A 66 5.86 -9.90 -10.61
C PRO A 66 4.55 -10.68 -10.42
N TYR A 67 3.42 -10.01 -10.12
CA TYR A 67 2.13 -10.68 -9.90
C TYR A 67 1.51 -11.19 -11.20
N ARG A 68 1.02 -12.42 -11.17
CA ARG A 68 0.39 -13.11 -12.31
C ARG A 68 -0.97 -13.68 -11.93
N TYR A 69 -1.91 -13.59 -12.85
CA TYR A 69 -3.25 -14.13 -12.71
C TYR A 69 -3.21 -15.63 -12.43
N SER A 70 -4.05 -16.07 -11.47
CA SER A 70 -4.15 -17.47 -11.05
C SER A 70 -5.58 -18.00 -11.11
N ARG A 71 -6.54 -17.23 -10.59
CA ARG A 71 -7.95 -17.63 -10.44
C ARG A 71 -8.88 -16.42 -10.53
N SER A 72 -10.13 -16.64 -10.90
CA SER A 72 -11.18 -15.63 -10.75
C SER A 72 -12.52 -16.22 -10.30
N TYR A 73 -13.26 -15.38 -9.58
CA TYR A 73 -14.56 -15.69 -9.00
C TYR A 73 -15.52 -14.53 -9.19
N ILE A 74 -16.80 -14.83 -9.30
CA ILE A 74 -17.87 -13.84 -9.31
C ILE A 74 -18.77 -14.09 -8.09
N SER A 75 -18.85 -13.10 -7.22
CA SER A 75 -19.81 -13.05 -6.11
C SER A 75 -21.07 -12.32 -6.56
N ASP A 76 -22.03 -12.11 -5.65
CA ASP A 76 -23.25 -11.37 -5.93
C ASP A 76 -22.99 -9.90 -6.31
N THR A 77 -21.84 -9.34 -5.94
CA THR A 77 -21.55 -7.91 -6.15
C THR A 77 -20.26 -7.61 -6.90
N HIS A 78 -19.29 -8.54 -6.95
CA HIS A 78 -17.98 -8.29 -7.55
C HIS A 78 -17.47 -9.46 -8.37
N LYS A 79 -16.72 -9.16 -9.44
CA LYS A 79 -15.67 -10.07 -9.92
C LYS A 79 -14.43 -9.89 -9.06
N ILE A 80 -13.78 -11.00 -8.76
CA ILE A 80 -12.61 -11.10 -7.90
C ILE A 80 -11.55 -11.83 -8.71
N TYR A 81 -10.43 -11.17 -8.96
CA TYR A 81 -9.29 -11.73 -9.67
C TYR A 81 -8.14 -11.92 -8.69
N CYS A 82 -7.61 -13.12 -8.63
CA CYS A 82 -6.57 -13.51 -7.69
C CYS A 82 -5.25 -13.66 -8.43
N LEU A 83 -4.25 -12.88 -8.03
CA LEU A 83 -2.91 -12.90 -8.59
C LEU A 83 -1.89 -13.34 -7.54
N LEU A 84 -0.85 -14.03 -8.01
CA LEU A 84 0.24 -14.56 -7.20
C LEU A 84 1.58 -14.10 -7.74
N ASN A 85 2.55 -13.93 -6.83
CA ASN A 85 3.95 -13.74 -7.16
C ASN A 85 4.74 -15.00 -6.76
N THR A 86 5.01 -15.14 -5.47
CA THR A 86 5.60 -16.35 -4.87
C THR A 86 4.71 -16.86 -3.74
N LYS A 87 4.97 -18.09 -3.26
CA LYS A 87 4.30 -18.63 -2.06
C LYS A 87 4.70 -17.93 -0.76
N ASN A 88 5.68 -17.03 -0.81
CA ASN A 88 6.19 -16.28 0.33
C ASN A 88 5.86 -14.79 0.22
N SER A 89 4.99 -14.38 -0.70
CA SER A 89 4.54 -12.99 -0.86
C SER A 89 3.02 -12.92 -0.75
N PRO A 90 2.44 -11.81 -0.25
CA PRO A 90 0.99 -11.65 -0.16
C PRO A 90 0.32 -11.89 -1.51
N ALA A 91 -0.83 -12.58 -1.54
CA ALA A 91 -1.66 -12.66 -2.75
C ALA A 91 -2.22 -11.26 -3.09
N PHE A 92 -2.38 -10.97 -4.38
CA PHE A 92 -2.95 -9.69 -4.83
C PHE A 92 -4.36 -9.92 -5.36
N LEU A 93 -5.36 -9.39 -4.67
CA LEU A 93 -6.77 -9.53 -5.01
C LEU A 93 -7.26 -8.23 -5.66
N VAL A 94 -7.79 -8.34 -6.88
CA VAL A 94 -8.44 -7.23 -7.60
C VAL A 94 -9.94 -7.43 -7.56
N LEU A 95 -10.67 -6.45 -7.02
CA LEU A 95 -12.13 -6.42 -6.97
C LEU A 95 -12.68 -5.49 -8.05
N GLU A 96 -13.69 -5.94 -8.78
CA GLU A 96 -14.41 -5.16 -9.78
C GLU A 96 -15.92 -5.28 -9.56
N PRO A 97 -16.62 -4.18 -9.22
CA PRO A 97 -18.06 -4.23 -9.03
C PRO A 97 -18.80 -4.67 -10.29
N LEU A 98 -19.82 -5.51 -10.14
CA LEU A 98 -20.64 -6.01 -11.26
C LEU A 98 -21.52 -4.92 -11.87
N ASP A 99 -22.07 -4.06 -11.02
CA ASP A 99 -22.91 -2.93 -11.43
C ASP A 99 -22.06 -1.66 -11.53
N PRO A 100 -22.02 -0.96 -12.69
CA PRO A 100 -21.34 0.34 -12.81
C PRO A 100 -21.89 1.41 -11.85
N ASN A 101 -23.12 1.23 -11.33
CA ASN A 101 -23.76 2.08 -10.33
C ASN A 101 -23.62 1.56 -8.91
N PHE A 102 -22.79 0.55 -8.66
CA PHE A 102 -22.51 0.03 -7.33
C PHE A 102 -22.14 1.15 -6.36
N LYS A 103 -22.65 1.05 -5.13
CA LYS A 103 -22.44 2.04 -4.06
C LYS A 103 -22.22 1.32 -2.74
N ASP A 104 -21.12 1.64 -2.11
CA ASP A 104 -20.75 1.27 -0.74
C ASP A 104 -20.06 2.46 -0.05
N ASP A 105 -19.50 2.23 1.13
CA ASP A 105 -18.76 3.26 1.87
C ASP A 105 -17.57 3.83 1.10
N ILE A 106 -16.84 2.99 0.36
CA ILE A 106 -15.72 3.42 -0.49
C ILE A 106 -16.20 4.43 -1.53
N THR A 107 -17.30 4.14 -2.22
CA THR A 107 -17.86 5.05 -3.23
C THR A 107 -18.26 6.39 -2.64
N ARG A 108 -18.83 6.38 -1.43
CA ARG A 108 -19.31 7.57 -0.73
C ARG A 108 -18.11 8.44 -0.33
N LEU A 109 -17.09 7.84 0.28
CA LEU A 109 -15.86 8.51 0.68
C LEU A 109 -15.13 9.10 -0.53
N ASN A 110 -14.87 8.29 -1.57
CA ASN A 110 -14.13 8.73 -2.74
C ASN A 110 -14.81 9.90 -3.47
N LYS A 111 -16.15 9.96 -3.48
CA LYS A 111 -16.91 11.07 -4.08
C LYS A 111 -16.74 12.40 -3.33
N MET A 112 -16.39 12.38 -2.04
CA MET A 112 -16.13 13.60 -1.29
C MET A 112 -14.89 14.35 -1.76
N TYR A 113 -13.91 13.64 -2.34
CA TYR A 113 -12.60 14.19 -2.68
C TYR A 113 -12.45 14.47 -4.18
N PRO A 114 -11.88 15.61 -4.59
CA PRO A 114 -11.90 16.08 -5.98
C PRO A 114 -11.20 15.11 -6.95
N ASN A 115 -10.04 14.57 -6.60
CA ASN A 115 -9.26 13.73 -7.50
C ASN A 115 -9.68 12.25 -7.45
N SER A 116 -10.34 11.81 -6.38
CA SER A 116 -10.86 10.43 -6.27
C SER A 116 -12.27 10.27 -6.86
N ARG A 117 -13.02 11.36 -7.02
CA ARG A 117 -14.41 11.32 -7.49
C ARG A 117 -14.59 10.69 -8.87
N ALA A 118 -13.63 10.87 -9.77
CA ALA A 118 -13.73 10.36 -11.14
C ALA A 118 -13.67 8.83 -11.21
N LYS A 119 -12.85 8.22 -10.35
CA LYS A 119 -12.68 6.77 -10.20
C LYS A 119 -13.17 6.36 -8.81
N PHE A 120 -14.45 6.63 -8.54
CA PHE A 120 -15.01 6.54 -7.19
C PHE A 120 -15.03 5.12 -6.60
N ASN A 121 -14.93 4.07 -7.41
CA ASN A 121 -14.78 2.70 -6.92
C ASN A 121 -13.32 2.32 -6.65
N ALA A 122 -12.36 3.04 -7.24
CA ALA A 122 -10.96 2.65 -7.24
C ALA A 122 -10.22 3.07 -5.98
N ARG A 123 -9.57 2.10 -5.33
CA ARG A 123 -8.62 2.30 -4.24
C ARG A 123 -7.95 1.00 -3.80
N TYR A 124 -6.84 1.12 -3.10
CA TYR A 124 -6.45 0.12 -2.11
C TYR A 124 -7.53 0.02 -1.03
N VAL A 125 -8.07 -1.18 -0.82
CA VAL A 125 -9.09 -1.47 0.19
C VAL A 125 -8.42 -1.79 1.52
N GLY A 126 -7.37 -2.61 1.50
CA GLY A 126 -6.78 -3.11 2.72
C GLY A 126 -5.88 -4.32 2.51
N GLU A 127 -5.52 -4.93 3.62
CA GLU A 127 -4.66 -6.11 3.71
C GLU A 127 -5.36 -7.25 4.45
N ILE A 128 -4.86 -8.46 4.25
CA ILE A 128 -5.33 -9.68 4.93
C ILE A 128 -4.13 -10.26 5.68
N TYR A 129 -4.33 -10.58 6.95
CA TYR A 129 -3.38 -11.28 7.80
C TYR A 129 -3.77 -12.74 7.98
N LYS A 130 -2.77 -13.60 7.92
CA LYS A 130 -2.89 -14.95 8.45
C LYS A 130 -3.04 -14.86 9.97
N CYS A 131 -3.89 -15.69 10.53
CA CYS A 131 -3.99 -15.89 11.97
C CYS A 131 -4.16 -17.38 12.29
N LYS A 132 -4.05 -17.75 13.57
CA LYS A 132 -4.28 -19.13 14.02
C LYS A 132 -5.76 -19.48 14.11
N ASP A 133 -6.58 -18.50 14.48
CA ASP A 133 -8.04 -18.62 14.62
C ASP A 133 -8.66 -17.26 14.32
N LYS A 134 -9.40 -17.16 13.22
CA LYS A 134 -9.98 -15.87 12.78
C LYS A 134 -11.16 -15.44 13.65
N ASP A 135 -11.92 -16.39 14.20
CA ASP A 135 -13.12 -16.12 14.97
C ASP A 135 -12.73 -15.61 16.36
N GLU A 136 -11.74 -16.24 16.99
CA GLU A 136 -11.18 -15.77 18.26
C GLU A 136 -10.46 -14.42 18.11
N THR A 137 -9.69 -14.24 17.03
CA THR A 137 -9.06 -12.94 16.72
C THR A 137 -10.12 -11.83 16.64
N ARG A 138 -11.22 -12.08 15.93
CA ARG A 138 -12.35 -11.15 15.84
C ARG A 138 -13.00 -10.90 17.20
N ASN A 139 -13.24 -11.94 18.00
CA ASN A 139 -13.88 -11.82 19.30
C ASN A 139 -13.08 -10.93 20.25
N ILE A 140 -11.77 -11.14 20.33
CA ILE A 140 -10.88 -10.32 21.17
C ILE A 140 -10.86 -8.87 20.66
N LEU A 141 -10.72 -8.66 19.36
CA LEU A 141 -10.74 -7.31 18.78
C LEU A 141 -12.07 -6.57 19.01
N VAL A 142 -13.21 -7.26 18.93
CA VAL A 142 -14.52 -6.70 19.29
C VAL A 142 -14.58 -6.33 20.77
N SER A 143 -13.99 -7.14 21.66
CA SER A 143 -13.86 -6.77 23.09
C SER A 143 -12.94 -5.55 23.31
N HIS A 144 -12.18 -5.16 22.29
CA HIS A 144 -11.33 -3.98 22.26
C HIS A 144 -11.97 -2.81 21.48
N ASP A 145 -13.27 -2.87 21.20
CA ASP A 145 -14.08 -1.88 20.46
C ASP A 145 -13.77 -1.75 18.96
N PHE A 146 -13.08 -2.72 18.36
CA PHE A 146 -12.96 -2.80 16.90
C PHE A 146 -14.23 -3.36 16.27
N ASN A 147 -14.68 -2.71 15.20
CA ASN A 147 -15.90 -3.10 14.49
C ASN A 147 -15.56 -3.89 13.23
N PHE A 148 -16.38 -4.91 12.94
CA PHE A 148 -16.26 -5.74 11.75
C PHE A 148 -17.47 -5.54 10.83
N HIS A 149 -17.30 -5.84 9.55
CA HIS A 149 -18.40 -5.79 8.59
C HIS A 149 -19.54 -6.73 9.00
N ASN A 150 -20.77 -6.23 8.84
CA ASN A 150 -21.99 -6.99 9.08
C ASN A 150 -22.66 -7.31 7.73
N PRO A 151 -22.98 -8.59 7.42
CA PRO A 151 -23.63 -9.00 6.18
C PRO A 151 -24.92 -8.25 5.84
N ASP A 152 -25.70 -7.86 6.84
CA ASP A 152 -26.99 -7.17 6.69
C ASP A 152 -26.82 -5.68 6.32
N MET A 153 -25.67 -5.10 6.65
CA MET A 153 -25.39 -3.67 6.49
C MET A 153 -24.31 -3.39 5.44
N THR A 154 -23.62 -4.42 4.93
CA THR A 154 -22.49 -4.27 4.02
C THR A 154 -22.89 -4.65 2.61
N GLU A 155 -22.76 -3.70 1.68
CA GLU A 155 -23.09 -3.90 0.27
C GLU A 155 -22.06 -4.79 -0.44
N ASN A 156 -20.76 -4.59 -0.18
CA ASN A 156 -19.72 -5.43 -0.77
C ASN A 156 -19.62 -6.78 -0.04
N LYS A 157 -20.07 -7.85 -0.70
CA LYS A 157 -20.14 -9.20 -0.10
C LYS A 157 -18.80 -9.86 0.09
N PHE A 158 -17.73 -9.37 -0.56
CA PHE A 158 -16.37 -9.83 -0.28
C PHE A 158 -15.96 -9.56 1.18
N TYR A 159 -16.37 -8.44 1.77
CA TYR A 159 -16.02 -8.09 3.16
C TYR A 159 -16.74 -8.93 4.22
N CYS A 160 -17.77 -9.67 3.80
CA CYS A 160 -18.57 -10.53 4.68
C CYS A 160 -18.39 -12.01 4.33
N ASN A 161 -17.30 -12.36 3.65
CA ASN A 161 -16.93 -13.74 3.38
C ASN A 161 -16.68 -14.48 4.72
N LYS A 162 -17.14 -15.73 4.84
CA LYS A 162 -17.05 -16.51 6.09
C LYS A 162 -15.63 -16.96 6.47
N HIS A 163 -14.71 -16.99 5.50
CA HIS A 163 -13.31 -17.37 5.63
C HIS A 163 -12.39 -16.19 5.96
N ILE A 164 -12.88 -14.95 5.83
CA ILE A 164 -12.09 -13.75 6.08
C ILE A 164 -12.93 -12.71 6.82
N HIS A 165 -12.55 -12.42 8.06
CA HIS A 165 -13.20 -11.35 8.84
C HIS A 165 -12.53 -10.02 8.58
N PHE A 166 -13.25 -9.09 7.94
CA PHE A 166 -12.77 -7.74 7.71
C PHE A 166 -13.28 -6.76 8.77
N THR A 167 -12.37 -5.97 9.33
CA THR A 167 -12.73 -4.76 10.08
C THR A 167 -13.50 -3.80 9.18
N ARG A 168 -14.34 -2.94 9.76
CA ARG A 168 -14.80 -1.75 9.05
C ARG A 168 -13.62 -0.87 8.65
N LEU A 169 -13.88 0.06 7.72
CA LEU A 169 -12.91 1.06 7.30
C LEU A 169 -12.41 1.83 8.53
N SER A 170 -11.09 1.90 8.70
CA SER A 170 -10.41 2.73 9.70
C SER A 170 -10.81 4.20 9.56
N ASP A 171 -11.05 4.87 10.68
CA ASP A 171 -11.39 6.31 10.69
C ASP A 171 -10.20 7.19 10.25
N PHE A 172 -8.98 6.68 10.39
CA PHE A 172 -7.75 7.43 10.09
C PHE A 172 -7.19 7.16 8.69
N THR A 173 -7.43 5.98 8.12
CA THR A 173 -6.84 5.56 6.84
C THR A 173 -7.87 5.20 5.77
N TYR A 174 -9.11 4.94 6.18
CA TYR A 174 -10.15 4.32 5.37
C TYR A 174 -9.77 2.95 4.79
N ASN A 175 -8.75 2.27 5.31
CA ASN A 175 -8.40 0.91 4.91
C ASN A 175 -9.08 -0.11 5.85
N CYS A 176 -9.27 -1.32 5.37
CA CYS A 176 -9.74 -2.47 6.15
C CYS A 176 -8.58 -3.42 6.48
N VAL A 177 -8.74 -4.18 7.56
CA VAL A 177 -7.86 -5.30 7.90
C VAL A 177 -8.67 -6.59 7.93
N GLY A 178 -8.24 -7.58 7.15
CA GLY A 178 -8.83 -8.91 7.09
C GLY A 178 -8.04 -9.92 7.92
N TYR A 179 -8.71 -10.91 8.52
CA TYR A 179 -8.06 -12.04 9.19
C TYR A 179 -8.58 -13.37 8.66
N THR A 180 -7.66 -14.29 8.38
CA THR A 180 -8.00 -15.63 7.92
C THR A 180 -7.10 -16.69 8.57
N ASP A 181 -7.68 -17.79 8.98
CA ASP A 181 -7.01 -19.03 9.40
C ASP A 181 -7.02 -20.10 8.28
N ASP A 182 -7.60 -19.78 7.12
CA ASP A 182 -7.52 -20.55 5.88
C ASP A 182 -6.25 -20.25 5.07
N ASN A 183 -5.91 -21.14 4.14
CA ASN A 183 -4.77 -20.92 3.25
C ASN A 183 -5.13 -19.93 2.14
N ILE A 184 -4.61 -18.70 2.21
CA ILE A 184 -4.86 -17.67 1.19
C ILE A 184 -4.48 -18.09 -0.24
N TYR A 185 -3.55 -19.04 -0.39
CA TYR A 185 -3.10 -19.54 -1.70
C TYR A 185 -3.99 -20.64 -2.26
N ASP A 186 -4.91 -21.18 -1.45
CA ASP A 186 -5.96 -22.09 -1.89
C ASP A 186 -7.26 -21.30 -2.10
N PHE A 187 -7.32 -20.54 -3.20
CA PHE A 187 -8.47 -19.67 -3.45
C PHE A 187 -9.81 -20.42 -3.54
N ASP A 188 -9.78 -21.71 -3.86
CA ASP A 188 -10.99 -22.53 -3.94
C ASP A 188 -11.56 -22.80 -2.53
N CYS A 189 -10.72 -22.83 -1.48
CA CYS A 189 -11.19 -22.98 -0.09
C CYS A 189 -11.78 -21.69 0.51
N LEU A 190 -11.46 -20.52 -0.06
CA LEU A 190 -11.94 -19.23 0.42
C LEU A 190 -13.40 -18.94 0.02
N GLU A 191 -14.02 -19.79 -0.81
CA GLU A 191 -15.41 -19.65 -1.25
C GLU A 191 -15.76 -18.23 -1.73
N LEU A 192 -14.92 -17.66 -2.60
CA LEU A 192 -15.05 -16.27 -3.09
C LEU A 192 -16.24 -16.04 -4.04
N GLY A 193 -16.97 -17.09 -4.42
CA GLY A 193 -18.11 -17.04 -5.33
C GLY A 193 -18.06 -18.11 -6.41
N GLN A 194 -18.85 -17.94 -7.46
CA GLN A 194 -18.82 -18.84 -8.61
C GLN A 194 -17.54 -18.65 -9.40
N ARG A 195 -16.85 -19.74 -9.74
CA ARG A 195 -15.66 -19.67 -10.58
C ARG A 195 -16.01 -19.24 -12.01
N PHE A 196 -15.20 -18.35 -12.59
CA PHE A 196 -15.22 -18.06 -14.01
C PHE A 196 -13.81 -18.12 -14.59
N TYR A 197 -13.70 -18.01 -15.91
CA TYR A 197 -12.43 -18.07 -16.61
C TYR A 197 -12.31 -16.84 -17.52
N LEU A 198 -11.08 -16.38 -17.70
CA LEU A 198 -10.78 -15.35 -18.67
C LEU A 198 -11.09 -15.87 -20.08
N THR A 199 -11.46 -14.99 -21.00
CA THR A 199 -11.59 -15.39 -22.41
C THR A 199 -10.20 -15.68 -22.99
N LYS A 200 -10.13 -16.45 -24.07
CA LYS A 200 -8.85 -16.77 -24.74
C LYS A 200 -8.10 -15.50 -25.17
N GLU A 201 -8.82 -14.46 -25.57
CA GLU A 201 -8.25 -13.17 -25.95
C GLU A 201 -7.65 -12.45 -24.74
N GLN A 202 -8.30 -12.52 -23.58
CA GLN A 202 -7.79 -11.94 -22.34
C GLN A 202 -6.55 -12.70 -21.86
N GLU A 203 -6.57 -14.03 -21.88
CA GLU A 203 -5.41 -14.87 -21.53
C GLU A 203 -4.23 -14.57 -22.46
N ALA A 204 -4.44 -14.60 -23.77
CA ALA A 204 -3.39 -14.29 -24.76
C ALA A 204 -2.79 -12.89 -24.57
N MET A 205 -3.61 -11.90 -24.20
CA MET A 205 -3.13 -10.55 -23.91
C MET A 205 -2.24 -10.50 -22.67
N LEU A 206 -2.60 -11.23 -21.61
CA LEU A 206 -1.80 -11.30 -20.39
C LEU A 206 -0.51 -12.10 -20.62
N ASP A 207 -0.58 -13.23 -21.33
CA ASP A 207 0.58 -14.04 -21.70
C ASP A 207 1.57 -13.26 -22.56
N ALA A 208 1.08 -12.45 -23.50
CA ALA A 208 1.93 -11.58 -24.31
C ALA A 208 2.71 -10.57 -23.44
N LYS A 209 2.07 -10.01 -22.40
CA LYS A 209 2.75 -9.10 -21.47
C LYS A 209 3.72 -9.79 -20.54
N ASP A 210 3.41 -11.01 -20.12
CA ASP A 210 4.38 -11.81 -19.36
C ASP A 210 5.60 -12.16 -20.22
N GLN A 211 5.39 -12.51 -21.49
CA GLN A 211 6.47 -12.81 -22.42
C GLN A 211 7.31 -11.56 -22.72
N GLU A 212 6.68 -10.41 -22.96
CA GLU A 212 7.38 -9.13 -23.16
C GLU A 212 8.26 -8.77 -21.95
N SER A 213 7.82 -9.03 -20.72
CA SER A 213 8.62 -8.86 -19.50
C SER A 213 9.84 -9.80 -19.44
N ARG A 214 9.70 -11.05 -19.94
CA ARG A 214 10.82 -12.00 -20.06
C ARG A 214 11.81 -11.58 -21.14
N ASP A 215 11.31 -11.25 -22.31
CA ASP A 215 12.12 -10.92 -23.49
C ASP A 215 12.94 -9.65 -23.23
N ASN A 216 12.37 -8.70 -22.50
CA ASN A 216 13.08 -7.49 -22.05
C ASN A 216 13.95 -7.69 -20.80
N GLY A 217 14.03 -8.90 -20.25
CA GLY A 217 14.95 -9.25 -19.15
C GLY A 217 14.63 -8.68 -17.78
N ILE A 218 13.43 -8.13 -17.56
CA ILE A 218 13.06 -7.48 -16.28
C ILE A 218 12.31 -8.39 -15.31
N LYS A 219 11.73 -9.50 -15.80
CA LYS A 219 10.86 -10.39 -15.00
C LYS A 219 11.49 -10.84 -13.69
N ASP A 220 12.75 -11.29 -13.73
CA ASP A 220 13.43 -11.86 -12.56
C ASP A 220 14.15 -10.81 -11.70
N LEU A 221 14.08 -9.53 -12.07
CA LEU A 221 14.70 -8.43 -11.34
C LEU A 221 13.74 -7.82 -10.30
N ILE A 222 12.43 -7.85 -10.54
CA ILE A 222 11.43 -7.33 -9.61
C ILE A 222 10.96 -8.46 -8.70
N LYS A 223 11.23 -8.34 -7.40
CA LYS A 223 11.03 -9.43 -6.44
C LYS A 223 9.61 -9.50 -5.91
N GLY A 224 9.11 -8.46 -5.25
CA GLY A 224 7.85 -8.47 -4.52
C GLY A 224 7.63 -7.15 -3.80
N ILE A 225 6.54 -7.03 -3.03
CA ILE A 225 6.22 -5.80 -2.33
C ILE A 225 7.25 -5.59 -1.20
N ASP A 226 7.99 -4.49 -1.24
CA ASP A 226 8.91 -4.04 -0.18
C ASP A 226 8.11 -3.35 0.92
N HIS A 227 7.30 -2.36 0.54
CA HIS A 227 6.51 -1.61 1.49
C HIS A 227 5.26 -0.97 0.89
N MET A 228 4.41 -0.47 1.77
CA MET A 228 3.15 0.17 1.41
C MET A 228 2.97 1.45 2.25
N ALA A 229 2.89 2.61 1.58
CA ALA A 229 2.78 3.89 2.26
C ALA A 229 1.40 4.52 2.15
N THR A 230 0.82 4.78 3.32
CA THR A 230 -0.46 5.46 3.49
C THR A 230 -0.22 6.92 3.86
N ARG A 231 -0.94 7.82 3.18
CA ARG A 231 -0.95 9.25 3.50
C ARG A 231 -2.21 9.58 4.31
N ILE A 232 -2.01 10.30 5.41
CA ILE A 232 -3.04 10.68 6.39
C ILE A 232 -2.86 12.15 6.81
N LEU A 233 -3.87 12.74 7.45
CA LEU A 233 -3.76 14.12 7.91
C LEU A 233 -2.73 14.25 9.03
N ALA A 234 -2.12 15.44 9.14
CA ALA A 234 -1.14 15.76 10.17
C ALA A 234 -1.59 15.40 11.59
N GLY A 235 -2.86 15.71 11.94
CA GLY A 235 -3.43 15.49 13.26
C GLY A 235 -3.82 14.05 13.58
N GLU A 236 -3.76 13.13 12.61
CA GLU A 236 -4.20 11.75 12.76
C GLU A 236 -3.03 10.76 12.78
N ARG A 237 -1.79 11.26 12.63
CA ARG A 237 -0.60 10.45 12.41
C ARG A 237 -0.42 9.35 13.45
N GLU A 238 -0.37 9.75 14.71
CA GLU A 238 -0.02 8.87 15.82
C GLU A 238 -1.18 7.90 16.09
N ASP A 239 -2.42 8.36 16.05
CA ASP A 239 -3.60 7.50 16.23
C ASP A 239 -3.74 6.45 15.12
N ALA A 240 -3.48 6.80 13.86
CA ALA A 240 -3.48 5.83 12.75
C ALA A 240 -2.45 4.72 12.95
N ILE A 241 -1.26 5.06 13.45
CA ILE A 241 -0.21 4.09 13.73
C ILE A 241 -0.59 3.21 14.93
N LEU A 242 -1.11 3.80 16.00
CA LEU A 242 -1.56 3.05 17.18
C LEU A 242 -2.70 2.08 16.82
N GLU A 243 -3.68 2.52 16.03
CA GLU A 243 -4.75 1.65 15.51
C GLU A 243 -4.17 0.47 14.72
N PHE A 244 -3.24 0.73 13.81
CA PHE A 244 -2.57 -0.31 13.04
C PHE A 244 -1.79 -1.31 13.91
N LEU A 245 -1.13 -0.84 14.97
CA LEU A 245 -0.40 -1.70 15.91
C LEU A 245 -1.34 -2.58 16.75
N CYS A 246 -2.55 -2.12 17.06
CA CYS A 246 -3.59 -2.95 17.68
C CYS A 246 -4.02 -4.09 16.76
N LEU A 247 -4.12 -3.83 15.46
CA LEU A 247 -4.67 -4.74 14.44
C LEU A 247 -3.63 -5.70 13.85
N SER A 248 -2.36 -5.64 14.26
CA SER A 248 -1.32 -6.45 13.62
C SER A 248 -0.22 -6.87 14.59
N LYS A 249 0.61 -7.83 14.14
CA LYS A 249 1.86 -8.22 14.82
C LYS A 249 2.99 -7.22 14.66
N TYR A 250 2.78 -6.15 13.90
CA TYR A 250 3.84 -5.22 13.55
C TYR A 250 4.29 -4.45 14.80
N TYR A 251 5.51 -3.93 14.72
CA TYR A 251 6.05 -3.00 15.70
C TYR A 251 6.49 -1.71 15.02
N PHE A 252 6.50 -0.64 15.79
CA PHE A 252 6.96 0.67 15.34
C PHE A 252 8.48 0.64 15.23
N TRP A 253 8.98 0.63 14.00
CA TRP A 253 10.40 0.50 13.71
C TRP A 253 11.15 1.84 13.90
N GLY A 254 10.50 2.95 13.57
CA GLY A 254 11.14 4.26 13.62
C GLY A 254 10.43 5.32 12.79
N ALA A 255 10.87 6.57 12.92
CA ALA A 255 10.34 7.68 12.15
C ALA A 255 11.36 8.78 11.91
N TYR A 256 11.21 9.46 10.77
CA TYR A 256 12.11 10.54 10.35
C TYR A 256 11.33 11.79 9.97
N ASN A 257 11.90 12.94 10.31
CA ASN A 257 11.42 14.24 9.84
C ASN A 257 12.04 14.59 8.49
N ILE A 258 11.19 15.04 7.57
CA ILE A 258 11.54 15.59 6.26
C ILE A 258 11.19 17.08 6.31
N TYR A 259 12.09 17.86 6.93
CA TYR A 259 11.86 19.26 7.28
C TYR A 259 11.46 20.11 6.07
N ASP A 260 12.19 19.98 4.96
CA ASP A 260 11.97 20.77 3.74
C ASP A 260 10.60 20.54 3.10
N MET A 261 9.96 19.40 3.39
CA MET A 261 8.63 19.05 2.89
C MET A 261 7.53 19.17 3.95
N ASN A 262 7.86 19.73 5.14
CA ASN A 262 6.99 19.77 6.31
C ASN A 262 6.29 18.42 6.53
N SER A 263 7.05 17.32 6.44
CA SER A 263 6.49 15.96 6.47
C SER A 263 7.28 15.07 7.41
N SER A 264 6.67 13.97 7.79
CA SER A 264 7.38 12.88 8.44
C SER A 264 6.87 11.54 7.96
N THR A 265 7.80 10.59 7.95
CA THR A 265 7.56 9.23 7.49
C THR A 265 7.83 8.28 8.65
N ASN A 266 6.84 7.42 8.92
CA ASN A 266 6.76 6.59 10.12
C ASN A 266 6.62 5.14 9.68
N VAL A 267 7.53 4.27 10.14
CA VAL A 267 7.69 2.93 9.59
C VAL A 267 7.34 1.90 10.66
N ASN A 268 6.57 0.90 10.26
CA ASN A 268 6.26 -0.27 11.06
C ASN A 268 6.71 -1.52 10.29
N ARG A 269 7.32 -2.48 10.98
CA ARG A 269 7.81 -3.73 10.38
C ARG A 269 7.27 -4.95 11.13
N ASN A 270 7.24 -6.09 10.45
CA ASN A 270 6.99 -7.36 11.10
C ASN A 270 8.25 -7.80 11.88
N PRO A 271 8.13 -8.34 13.12
CA PRO A 271 9.25 -8.79 13.95
C PRO A 271 10.25 -9.77 13.32
N HIS A 272 9.86 -10.48 12.26
CA HIS A 272 10.77 -11.37 11.53
C HIS A 272 11.66 -10.63 10.49
N GLY A 273 11.36 -9.37 10.13
CA GLY A 273 12.20 -8.53 9.29
C GLY A 273 12.30 -8.92 7.81
N HIS A 274 11.35 -9.71 7.28
CA HIS A 274 11.33 -10.14 5.88
C HIS A 274 10.23 -9.40 5.12
N ASP A 275 10.53 -8.21 4.63
CA ASP A 275 9.49 -7.31 4.11
C ASP A 275 8.76 -7.87 2.89
N ILE A 276 9.41 -8.65 2.01
CA ILE A 276 8.71 -9.34 0.90
C ILE A 276 7.58 -10.27 1.39
N LYS A 277 7.75 -10.87 2.58
CA LYS A 277 6.76 -11.77 3.20
C LYS A 277 5.66 -11.01 3.92
N SER A 278 6.03 -9.92 4.59
CA SER A 278 5.12 -9.04 5.30
C SER A 278 5.59 -7.60 5.10
N PRO A 279 5.10 -6.92 4.06
CA PRO A 279 5.61 -5.62 3.65
C PRO A 279 5.58 -4.60 4.77
N ALA A 280 6.60 -3.75 4.83
CA ALA A 280 6.62 -2.67 5.81
C ALA A 280 5.44 -1.72 5.60
N LYS A 281 4.88 -1.21 6.69
CA LYS A 281 3.74 -0.30 6.67
C LYS A 281 4.19 1.10 7.05
N VAL A 282 4.03 2.01 6.11
CA VAL A 282 4.54 3.37 6.20
C VAL A 282 3.37 4.33 6.32
N PHE A 283 3.45 5.26 7.27
CA PHE A 283 2.49 6.33 7.46
C PHE A 283 3.20 7.66 7.29
N THR A 284 2.76 8.42 6.28
CA THR A 284 3.31 9.73 5.96
C THR A 284 2.24 10.78 6.21
N ALA A 285 2.63 11.84 6.92
CA ALA A 285 1.74 12.96 7.23
C ALA A 285 2.55 14.24 7.35
N ASN A 286 1.92 15.38 7.02
CA ASN A 286 2.51 16.69 7.25
C ASN A 286 2.79 16.92 8.74
N ASN A 287 3.91 17.55 9.13
CA ASN A 287 4.24 17.77 10.54
C ASN A 287 3.26 18.74 11.20
N THR A 288 2.82 19.75 10.47
CA THR A 288 1.78 20.69 10.90
C THR A 288 0.55 20.61 9.99
N PRO A 289 -0.68 20.69 10.55
CA PRO A 289 -1.90 20.69 9.75
C PRO A 289 -2.06 22.02 8.99
N PHE A 290 -2.89 22.02 7.93
CA PHE A 290 -2.90 23.12 6.96
C PHE A 290 -3.16 24.52 7.55
N MET A 291 -3.99 24.62 8.60
CA MET A 291 -4.34 25.90 9.25
C MET A 291 -3.24 26.43 10.18
N VAL A 292 -2.40 25.54 10.71
CA VAL A 292 -1.21 25.97 11.45
C VAL A 292 -0.12 26.34 10.45
N ASN A 293 0.04 25.54 9.41
CA ASN A 293 1.02 25.82 8.36
C ASN A 293 0.70 27.09 7.57
N SER A 294 -0.53 27.63 7.60
CA SER A 294 -0.83 28.90 6.94
C SER A 294 -0.10 30.11 7.55
N PHE A 295 0.48 29.98 8.74
CA PHE A 295 1.35 31.01 9.33
C PHE A 295 2.81 30.90 8.88
N GLU A 296 3.29 29.68 8.63
CA GLU A 296 4.68 29.38 8.27
C GLU A 296 4.92 29.30 6.75
N ASN A 297 3.85 29.00 5.99
CA ASN A 297 3.84 28.88 4.54
C ASN A 297 4.85 27.86 3.98
N LEU A 298 5.10 26.77 4.72
CA LEU A 298 5.95 25.66 4.23
C LEU A 298 5.22 24.81 3.19
N PRO A 299 5.93 24.01 2.37
CA PRO A 299 5.30 23.03 1.47
C PRO A 299 4.35 22.10 2.21
N MET A 300 3.23 21.70 1.59
CA MET A 300 2.29 20.74 2.18
C MET A 300 1.86 19.63 1.21
N PRO A 301 2.81 18.91 0.61
CA PRO A 301 2.51 17.93 -0.41
C PRO A 301 1.63 16.79 0.13
N THR A 302 1.92 16.30 1.34
CA THR A 302 1.18 15.17 1.93
C THR A 302 -0.22 15.57 2.36
N GLU A 303 -0.38 16.70 3.05
CA GLU A 303 -1.68 17.24 3.44
C GLU A 303 -2.54 17.59 2.21
N THR A 304 -1.92 18.17 1.16
CA THR A 304 -2.61 18.49 -0.10
C THR A 304 -3.13 17.22 -0.78
N PHE A 305 -2.32 16.17 -0.84
CA PHE A 305 -2.77 14.87 -1.33
C PHE A 305 -4.00 14.38 -0.56
N VAL A 306 -3.94 14.35 0.77
CA VAL A 306 -5.05 13.86 1.60
C VAL A 306 -6.30 14.73 1.45
N ARG A 307 -6.17 16.03 1.22
CA ARG A 307 -7.31 16.90 0.91
C ARG A 307 -7.89 16.69 -0.48
N ASN A 308 -7.07 16.22 -1.43
CA ASN A 308 -7.46 16.02 -2.82
C ASN A 308 -7.98 14.59 -3.11
N TYR A 309 -7.48 13.59 -2.40
CA TYR A 309 -7.81 12.19 -2.57
C TYR A 309 -8.48 11.58 -1.33
N GLY A 310 -8.35 12.17 -0.15
CA GLY A 310 -8.72 11.53 1.11
C GLY A 310 -7.59 10.68 1.67
N ARG A 311 -7.71 10.26 2.93
CA ARG A 311 -6.76 9.36 3.59
C ARG A 311 -6.77 8.02 2.84
N ARG A 312 -5.61 7.54 2.42
CA ARG A 312 -5.48 6.28 1.66
C ARG A 312 -4.03 5.84 1.48
N MET A 313 -3.88 4.59 1.03
CA MET A 313 -2.64 4.13 0.40
C MET A 313 -2.28 5.03 -0.78
N HIS A 314 -1.06 5.55 -0.78
CA HIS A 314 -0.52 6.41 -1.83
C HIS A 314 0.31 5.59 -2.83
N HIS A 315 1.18 4.71 -2.34
CA HIS A 315 1.96 3.83 -3.21
C HIS A 315 2.19 2.44 -2.61
N ILE A 316 2.48 1.49 -3.51
CA ILE A 316 3.02 0.17 -3.20
C ILE A 316 4.40 0.08 -3.85
N ALA A 317 5.41 -0.21 -3.04
CA ALA A 317 6.79 -0.30 -3.48
C ALA A 317 7.19 -1.74 -3.75
N TYR A 318 7.96 -1.95 -4.81
CA TYR A 318 8.48 -3.25 -5.22
C TYR A 318 10.00 -3.26 -5.16
N GLU A 319 10.55 -4.27 -4.49
CA GLU A 319 11.99 -4.44 -4.39
C GLU A 319 12.54 -4.91 -5.74
N VAL A 320 13.54 -4.18 -6.25
CA VAL A 320 14.40 -4.61 -7.34
C VAL A 320 15.64 -5.27 -6.74
N LYS A 321 16.06 -6.39 -7.35
CA LYS A 321 17.23 -7.15 -6.91
C LYS A 321 18.49 -6.28 -6.95
N ASP A 322 19.15 -6.18 -5.80
CA ASP A 322 20.47 -5.55 -5.68
C ASP A 322 21.48 -6.18 -6.66
N GLY A 323 22.18 -5.32 -7.38
CA GLY A 323 23.34 -5.69 -8.19
C GLY A 323 23.41 -4.98 -9.53
N ASP A 324 24.48 -5.28 -10.26
CA ASP A 324 24.72 -4.72 -11.58
C ASP A 324 24.14 -5.65 -12.67
N HIS A 325 23.37 -5.05 -13.57
CA HIS A 325 22.88 -5.71 -14.76
C HIS A 325 24.03 -5.94 -15.75
N SER A 326 23.91 -6.96 -16.62
CA SER A 326 24.92 -7.30 -17.64
C SER A 326 25.24 -6.16 -18.61
N SER A 327 24.36 -5.16 -18.71
CA SER A 327 24.56 -3.93 -19.47
C SER A 327 25.42 -2.86 -18.75
N GLY A 328 25.95 -3.14 -17.56
CA GLY A 328 26.85 -2.24 -16.82
C GLY A 328 26.17 -1.13 -16.01
N LYS A 329 24.87 -1.24 -15.72
CA LYS A 329 24.10 -0.31 -14.87
C LYS A 329 23.43 -1.08 -13.73
N LYS A 330 22.96 -0.38 -12.69
CA LYS A 330 22.20 -1.04 -11.61
C LYS A 330 20.91 -1.65 -12.14
N ASN A 331 20.43 -2.70 -11.48
CA ASN A 331 19.23 -3.40 -11.92
C ASN A 331 18.00 -2.49 -11.94
N ILE A 332 17.85 -1.55 -10.99
CA ILE A 332 16.77 -0.58 -10.99
C ILE A 332 16.82 0.36 -12.19
N ASP A 333 18.00 0.82 -12.59
CA ASP A 333 18.15 1.65 -13.79
C ASP A 333 17.78 0.86 -15.04
N PHE A 334 18.20 -0.42 -15.11
CA PHE A 334 17.79 -1.31 -16.19
C PHE A 334 16.27 -1.49 -16.25
N VAL A 335 15.63 -1.82 -15.12
CA VAL A 335 14.18 -2.01 -15.04
C VAL A 335 13.45 -0.74 -15.45
N VAL A 336 13.80 0.41 -14.88
CA VAL A 336 13.09 1.68 -15.11
C VAL A 336 13.24 2.15 -16.55
N GLU A 337 14.44 2.07 -17.13
CA GLU A 337 14.65 2.42 -18.54
C GLU A 337 13.86 1.49 -19.46
N THR A 338 13.85 0.18 -19.19
CA THR A 338 13.05 -0.78 -19.98
C THR A 338 11.55 -0.48 -19.88
N LEU A 339 11.04 -0.24 -18.67
CA LEU A 339 9.63 0.10 -18.46
C LEU A 339 9.25 1.39 -19.18
N ARG A 340 10.10 2.40 -19.12
CA ARG A 340 9.86 3.69 -19.77
C ARG A 340 9.95 3.59 -21.29
N ASP A 341 11.05 3.02 -21.80
CA ASP A 341 11.44 3.14 -23.20
C ASP A 341 10.84 2.02 -24.07
N GLN A 342 10.58 0.84 -23.49
CA GLN A 342 9.97 -0.30 -24.21
C GLN A 342 8.49 -0.46 -23.88
N LEU A 343 8.07 -0.22 -22.63
CA LEU A 343 6.69 -0.46 -22.18
C LEU A 343 5.85 0.81 -22.06
N ASN A 344 6.42 1.99 -22.34
CA ASN A 344 5.76 3.29 -22.27
C ASN A 344 5.14 3.58 -20.88
N ILE A 345 5.80 3.12 -19.82
CA ILE A 345 5.41 3.44 -18.43
C ILE A 345 5.95 4.82 -18.07
N GLU A 346 5.06 5.70 -17.63
CA GLU A 346 5.43 7.04 -17.20
C GLU A 346 5.88 7.07 -15.73
N PHE A 347 6.94 7.83 -15.46
CA PHE A 347 7.49 8.07 -14.14
C PHE A 347 7.41 9.54 -13.77
N LEU A 348 7.34 9.84 -12.47
CA LEU A 348 7.22 11.21 -11.95
C LEU A 348 8.55 11.98 -12.01
N ALA A 349 9.67 11.27 -12.01
CA ALA A 349 11.00 11.86 -11.96
C ALA A 349 12.07 10.91 -12.55
N LYS A 350 13.34 11.26 -12.34
CA LYS A 350 14.47 10.33 -12.50
C LYS A 350 14.58 9.39 -11.30
N VAL A 351 15.40 8.35 -11.42
CA VAL A 351 15.79 7.53 -10.26
C VAL A 351 16.64 8.39 -9.31
N PHE A 352 16.28 8.38 -8.02
CA PHE A 352 17.01 9.06 -6.96
C PHE A 352 17.87 8.07 -6.16
N GLY A 353 18.87 8.59 -5.46
CA GLY A 353 19.87 7.81 -4.73
C GLY A 353 21.05 7.37 -5.60
N ALA A 354 22.12 6.95 -4.95
CA ALA A 354 23.26 6.30 -5.59
C ALA A 354 23.35 4.85 -5.10
N CYS A 355 24.17 4.04 -5.76
CA CYS A 355 24.52 2.71 -5.27
C CYS A 355 25.99 2.50 -5.59
N GLU A 356 26.83 3.34 -4.99
CA GLU A 356 28.29 3.30 -5.12
C GLU A 356 28.86 2.17 -4.26
N ASP A 357 29.88 2.42 -3.42
CA ASP A 357 30.55 1.37 -2.63
C ASP A 357 30.06 1.27 -1.17
N SER A 358 28.94 1.92 -0.83
CA SER A 358 28.41 1.98 0.53
C SER A 358 26.90 1.70 0.58
N PRO A 359 26.35 1.26 1.74
CA PRO A 359 24.91 1.02 1.88
C PRO A 359 24.10 2.26 1.52
N ASP A 360 23.25 2.13 0.50
CA ASP A 360 22.43 3.20 -0.04
C ASP A 360 21.13 2.61 -0.62
N LEU A 361 20.25 3.47 -1.12
CA LEU A 361 18.94 3.13 -1.64
C LEU A 361 18.65 3.90 -2.92
N LYS A 362 18.31 3.19 -4.00
CA LYS A 362 17.80 3.80 -5.23
C LYS A 362 16.30 3.63 -5.34
N GLN A 363 15.60 4.71 -5.71
CA GLN A 363 14.13 4.73 -5.71
C GLN A 363 13.55 5.61 -6.82
N ILE A 364 12.34 5.25 -7.27
CA ILE A 364 11.56 6.06 -8.22
C ILE A 364 10.06 5.75 -8.10
N PHE A 365 9.22 6.77 -8.32
CA PHE A 365 7.77 6.62 -8.46
C PHE A 365 7.32 6.62 -9.92
N SER A 366 6.45 5.67 -10.27
CA SER A 366 5.60 5.79 -11.46
C SER A 366 4.62 6.95 -11.32
N LYS A 367 3.96 7.34 -12.41
CA LYS A 367 2.71 8.10 -12.29
C LYS A 367 1.60 7.26 -11.65
N HIS A 368 0.54 7.92 -11.22
CA HIS A 368 -0.68 7.27 -10.74
C HIS A 368 -1.26 6.34 -11.83
N SER A 369 -1.55 5.10 -11.44
CA SER A 369 -2.35 4.17 -12.23
C SER A 369 -3.70 4.81 -12.53
N VAL A 370 -4.08 4.85 -13.80
CA VAL A 370 -5.40 5.36 -14.22
C VAL A 370 -6.55 4.45 -13.77
N TYR A 371 -6.25 3.24 -13.31
CA TYR A 371 -7.21 2.24 -12.87
C TYR A 371 -7.34 2.18 -11.35
N SER A 372 -6.22 2.13 -10.63
CA SER A 372 -6.21 1.97 -9.16
C SER A 372 -5.95 3.25 -8.38
N ILE A 373 -5.47 4.32 -9.05
CA ILE A 373 -4.99 5.56 -8.42
C ILE A 373 -3.79 5.30 -7.49
N LEU A 374 -3.11 4.17 -7.62
CA LEU A 374 -1.89 3.89 -6.87
C LEU A 374 -0.67 4.28 -7.69
N ILE A 375 0.36 4.79 -7.01
CA ILE A 375 1.71 4.85 -7.53
C ILE A 375 2.40 3.50 -7.30
N THR A 376 3.18 3.04 -8.29
CA THR A 376 4.13 1.95 -8.12
C THR A 376 5.51 2.55 -7.88
N GLU A 377 6.13 2.18 -6.77
CA GLU A 377 7.52 2.53 -6.50
C GLU A 377 8.43 1.35 -6.82
N TYR A 378 9.63 1.61 -7.34
CA TYR A 378 10.72 0.63 -7.40
C TYR A 378 11.82 1.03 -6.44
N VAL A 379 12.35 0.05 -5.71
CA VAL A 379 13.38 0.25 -4.68
C VAL A 379 14.49 -0.78 -4.84
N GLU A 380 15.73 -0.35 -4.98
CA GLU A 380 16.91 -1.22 -4.88
C GLU A 380 17.70 -0.86 -3.63
N ARG A 381 17.74 -1.79 -2.67
CA ARG A 381 18.49 -1.70 -1.41
C ARG A 381 19.90 -2.21 -1.64
N CYS A 382 20.87 -1.31 -1.73
CA CYS A 382 22.23 -1.65 -2.10
C CYS A 382 23.11 -1.94 -0.89
N HIS A 383 24.01 -2.93 -1.00
CA HIS A 383 25.05 -3.24 0.00
C HIS A 383 24.49 -3.49 1.41
N ASN A 384 23.39 -4.23 1.51
CA ASN A 384 22.70 -4.55 2.77
C ASN A 384 22.24 -3.31 3.55
N PHE A 385 21.75 -2.29 2.87
CA PHE A 385 21.12 -1.12 3.49
C PHE A 385 20.02 -1.53 4.50
N ASP A 386 20.33 -1.41 5.80
CA ASP A 386 19.43 -1.71 6.93
C ASP A 386 18.49 -0.52 7.29
N GLY A 387 18.64 0.60 6.59
CA GLY A 387 17.73 1.73 6.67
C GLY A 387 16.42 1.48 5.91
N PHE A 388 15.50 2.43 5.99
CA PHE A 388 14.24 2.34 5.26
C PHE A 388 14.18 3.28 4.06
N PHE A 389 14.73 4.50 4.19
CA PHE A 389 14.97 5.47 3.11
C PHE A 389 16.10 6.43 3.49
N THR A 390 16.60 7.20 2.52
CA THR A 390 17.39 8.41 2.76
C THR A 390 16.47 9.63 2.79
N LYS A 391 16.79 10.66 3.59
CA LYS A 391 15.92 11.84 3.72
C LYS A 391 15.83 12.61 2.42
N GLU A 392 16.94 12.65 1.69
CA GLU A 392 17.11 13.28 0.39
C GLU A 392 16.20 12.62 -0.66
N ASN A 393 16.15 11.28 -0.71
CA ASN A 393 15.25 10.56 -1.61
C ASN A 393 13.78 10.87 -1.28
N VAL A 394 13.39 10.82 0.00
CA VAL A 394 12.00 11.08 0.39
C VAL A 394 11.59 12.51 0.04
N ALA A 395 12.45 13.50 0.28
CA ALA A 395 12.19 14.88 -0.08
C ALA A 395 11.95 15.03 -1.60
N ALA A 396 12.85 14.50 -2.42
CA ALA A 396 12.77 14.60 -3.87
C ALA A 396 11.55 13.86 -4.46
N LEU A 397 11.25 12.65 -3.96
CA LEU A 397 10.08 11.88 -4.38
C LEU A 397 8.77 12.56 -3.96
N THR A 398 8.74 13.16 -2.77
CA THR A 398 7.55 13.88 -2.26
C THR A 398 7.27 15.12 -3.09
N GLU A 399 8.31 15.88 -3.46
CA GLU A 399 8.20 17.03 -4.36
C GLU A 399 7.66 16.62 -5.73
N ALA A 400 8.24 15.58 -6.34
CA ALA A 400 7.82 15.08 -7.64
C ALA A 400 6.35 14.64 -7.66
N ALA A 401 5.89 13.92 -6.63
CA ALA A 401 4.48 13.53 -6.48
C ALA A 401 3.55 14.74 -6.32
N SER A 402 3.96 15.75 -5.54
CA SER A 402 3.16 16.94 -5.30
C SER A 402 2.80 17.69 -6.58
N LEU A 403 3.70 17.72 -7.56
CA LEU A 403 3.46 18.41 -8.83
C LEU A 403 2.35 17.75 -9.66
N ASP A 404 2.23 16.41 -9.60
CA ASP A 404 1.21 15.62 -10.31
C ASP A 404 -0.14 15.60 -9.57
N GLU A 405 -0.12 15.71 -8.24
CA GLU A 405 -1.30 15.53 -7.37
C GLU A 405 -2.13 16.78 -7.14
N THR A 406 -1.61 17.95 -7.54
CA THR A 406 -2.32 19.21 -7.38
C THR A 406 -3.49 19.33 -8.34
N THR A 407 -4.57 19.97 -7.89
CA THR A 407 -5.76 20.16 -8.74
C THR A 407 -5.49 21.23 -9.80
N LYS A 408 -6.18 21.15 -10.95
CA LYS A 408 -6.17 22.22 -11.98
C LYS A 408 -6.54 23.61 -11.42
N GLN A 409 -7.34 23.69 -10.35
CA GLN A 409 -7.68 24.95 -9.68
C GLN A 409 -6.56 25.48 -8.78
N GLN A 410 -5.80 24.60 -8.12
CA GLN A 410 -4.63 24.97 -7.32
C GLN A 410 -3.47 25.47 -8.20
N HIS A 411 -3.25 24.86 -9.37
CA HIS A 411 -2.28 25.37 -10.35
C HIS A 411 -2.56 26.83 -10.75
N LYS A 412 -3.84 27.21 -10.92
CA LYS A 412 -4.23 28.60 -11.22
C LYS A 412 -4.02 29.57 -10.05
N LYS A 413 -4.06 29.11 -8.79
CA LYS A 413 -3.79 29.97 -7.63
C LYS A 413 -2.29 30.22 -7.45
N ALA A 414 -1.45 29.21 -7.70
CA ALA A 414 0.01 29.38 -7.68
C ALA A 414 0.49 30.38 -8.74
N SER A 415 -0.16 30.44 -9.90
CA SER A 415 0.17 31.39 -10.97
C SER A 415 -0.34 32.82 -10.77
N ILE A 416 -1.11 33.10 -9.70
CA ILE A 416 -1.61 34.45 -9.39
C ILE A 416 -0.76 35.13 -8.29
N ILE A 417 0.11 34.36 -7.61
CA ILE A 417 0.99 34.85 -6.52
C ILE A 417 2.45 34.94 -7.01
N GLY A 418 2.66 35.03 -8.33
CA GLY A 418 3.97 35.14 -8.93
C GLY A 418 3.89 35.71 -10.33
N ASP A 419 3.54 36.99 -10.42
CA ASP A 419 4.01 37.96 -11.41
C ASP A 419 4.10 39.33 -10.71
#